data_AF-A0A520Q240-F1
#
_entry.id   AF-A0A520Q240-F1
#
_cell.length_a   1.000
_cell.length_b   1.000
_cell.length_c   1.000
_cell.angle_alpha   90.00
_cell.angle_beta   90.00
_cell.angle_gamma   90.00
#
_symmetry.space_group_name_H-M   'P 1'
#
loop_
_entity.id
_entity.type
_entity.pdbx_description
1 polymer ?
#
loop_
_entity_poly.entity_id
_entity_poly.type
_entity_poly.pdbx_seq_one_letter_code
_entity_poly.pdbx_strand_id
1 'polypeptide(L)'
;MSRVVVLAALLLSVPLVARAQDASTELGAEVGTCDVTPSDAEVRQRLALLDRDVRREEPPVRRWWTTFAVLHGTMATGAAIFAGSAEDETFRNEMLVGTTSSVLAIATLLIFTPPLMGAGDALRGYAIETPAERLAKLRAAEDMMRRAARGVDFLRGWFPATLTLVYLSLAAGTLLLAFERPTGAYSHVVGGSILGLGRILTHPVGARTAWRAYLRRYPDAACEEPVATGPGLRFRAGSSHGVGLTLSF
;
A
#
# COMPACT_ATOMS: atom_id res chain seq x y z
N MET A 1 -9.09 36.39 6.02
CA MET A 1 -8.68 35.40 7.05
C MET A 1 -8.55 33.96 6.51
N SER A 2 -9.33 33.52 5.50
CA SER A 2 -9.27 32.13 4.99
C SER A 2 -8.01 31.72 4.22
N ARG A 3 -7.26 32.67 3.62
CA ARG A 3 -6.03 32.35 2.86
C ARG A 3 -4.83 31.96 3.74
N VAL A 4 -4.80 32.43 4.99
CA VAL A 4 -3.68 32.20 5.92
C VAL A 4 -3.75 30.82 6.57
N VAL A 5 -4.96 30.29 6.79
CA VAL A 5 -5.17 28.97 7.41
C VAL A 5 -4.77 27.82 6.47
N VAL A 6 -4.96 27.99 5.16
CA VAL A 6 -4.59 26.99 4.14
C VAL A 6 -3.07 26.93 3.94
N LEU A 7 -2.39 28.08 3.99
CA LEU A 7 -0.92 28.16 3.95
C LEU A 7 -0.26 27.55 5.19
N ALA A 8 -0.89 27.68 6.37
CA ALA A 8 -0.39 27.04 7.59
C ALA A 8 -0.47 25.50 7.54
N ALA A 9 -1.50 24.93 6.90
CA ALA A 9 -1.61 23.49 6.71
C ALA A 9 -0.55 22.91 5.74
N LEU A 10 -0.15 23.69 4.72
CA LEU A 10 0.91 23.35 3.76
C LEU A 10 2.33 23.40 4.36
N LEU A 11 2.54 24.26 5.37
CA LEU A 11 3.86 24.45 5.99
C LEU A 11 4.12 23.50 7.18
N LEU A 12 3.08 22.93 7.78
CA LEU A 12 3.18 21.97 8.88
C LEU A 12 3.51 20.52 8.45
N SER A 13 3.45 20.20 7.15
CA SER A 13 3.78 18.87 6.62
C SER A 13 5.26 18.62 6.34
N VAL A 14 6.10 19.66 6.39
CA VAL A 14 7.54 19.58 6.06
C VAL A 14 8.41 19.00 7.19
N PRO A 15 8.22 19.33 8.49
CA PRO A 15 9.16 18.88 9.53
C PRO A 15 8.94 17.42 10.00
N LEU A 16 7.85 16.75 9.60
CA LEU A 16 7.61 15.35 9.99
C LEU A 16 8.38 14.34 9.11
N VAL A 17 8.79 14.74 7.90
CA VAL A 17 9.44 13.88 6.90
C VAL A 17 10.91 13.60 7.27
N ALA A 18 11.58 14.55 7.92
CA ALA A 18 13.00 14.43 8.26
C ALA A 18 13.28 13.44 9.42
N ARG A 19 12.31 13.18 10.30
CA ARG A 19 12.52 12.30 11.48
C ARG A 19 12.33 10.80 11.24
N ALA A 20 11.83 10.41 10.07
CA ALA A 20 11.60 9.00 9.75
C ALA A 20 12.82 8.29 9.12
N GLN A 21 13.83 9.04 8.66
CA GLN A 21 14.99 8.48 7.95
C GLN A 21 16.02 7.85 8.91
N ASP A 22 16.20 8.40 10.12
CA ASP A 22 17.26 7.95 11.03
C ASP A 22 17.02 6.54 11.61
N ALA A 23 15.77 6.08 11.70
CA ALA A 23 15.45 4.79 12.32
C ALA A 23 15.71 3.56 11.41
N SER A 24 16.00 3.77 10.12
CA SER A 24 16.09 2.68 9.14
C SER A 24 17.49 2.06 9.05
N THR A 25 18.50 2.73 9.59
CA THR A 25 19.91 2.44 9.33
C THR A 25 20.53 1.44 10.32
N GLU A 26 19.86 1.14 11.44
CA GLU A 26 20.44 0.31 12.52
C GLU A 26 20.06 -1.18 12.49
N LEU A 27 19.24 -1.64 11.54
CA LEU A 27 18.75 -3.05 11.51
C LEU A 27 19.56 -3.99 10.60
N GLY A 28 20.79 -3.62 10.23
CA GLY A 28 21.73 -4.47 9.49
C GLY A 28 22.46 -5.50 10.38
N ALA A 29 21.77 -6.14 11.32
CA ALA A 29 22.35 -7.16 12.18
C ALA A 29 22.35 -8.53 11.49
N GLU A 30 23.56 -9.09 11.34
CA GLU A 30 23.97 -10.42 10.90
C GLU A 30 22.88 -11.42 10.44
N VAL A 31 22.83 -11.67 9.13
CA VAL A 31 22.05 -12.77 8.55
C VAL A 31 22.82 -14.08 8.77
N GLY A 32 22.41 -14.82 9.80
CA GLY A 32 22.87 -16.20 10.04
C GLY A 32 22.51 -17.14 8.88
N THR A 33 23.25 -18.24 8.76
CA THR A 33 23.15 -19.21 7.66
C THR A 33 21.78 -19.88 7.57
N CYS A 34 21.16 -19.77 6.39
CA CYS A 34 19.78 -20.13 6.08
C CYS A 34 19.63 -21.54 5.46
N ASP A 35 20.47 -22.49 5.86
CA ASP A 35 20.60 -23.79 5.18
C ASP A 35 19.81 -24.92 5.86
N VAL A 36 18.68 -24.58 6.48
CA VAL A 36 17.84 -25.57 7.17
C VAL A 36 16.58 -25.82 6.35
N THR A 37 16.58 -26.91 5.59
CA THR A 37 15.34 -27.41 4.99
C THR A 37 14.48 -28.06 6.09
N PRO A 38 13.26 -27.57 6.35
CA PRO A 38 12.42 -28.12 7.41
C PRO A 38 11.98 -29.55 7.09
N SER A 39 11.79 -30.35 8.15
CA SER A 39 11.25 -31.71 8.00
C SER A 39 9.83 -31.69 7.44
N ASP A 40 9.38 -32.76 6.75
CA ASP A 40 8.01 -32.83 6.19
C ASP A 40 6.91 -32.69 7.26
N ALA A 41 7.18 -33.15 8.49
CA ALA A 41 6.27 -32.95 9.63
C ALA A 41 6.16 -31.47 10.03
N GLU A 42 7.30 -30.77 10.06
CA GLU A 42 7.36 -29.34 10.31
C GLU A 42 6.73 -28.52 9.19
N VAL A 43 6.95 -28.90 7.93
CA VAL A 43 6.30 -28.29 6.76
C VAL A 43 4.78 -28.35 6.91
N ARG A 44 4.21 -29.51 7.27
CA ARG A 44 2.77 -29.64 7.53
C ARG A 44 2.29 -28.73 8.65
N GLN A 45 3.06 -28.62 9.75
CA GLN A 45 2.71 -27.75 10.86
C GLN A 45 2.71 -26.27 10.47
N ARG A 46 3.78 -25.80 9.82
CA ARG A 46 3.93 -24.42 9.34
C ARG A 46 2.85 -24.06 8.35
N LEU A 47 2.58 -24.95 7.38
CA LEU A 47 1.55 -24.76 6.37
C LEU A 47 0.16 -24.64 7.01
N ALA A 48 -0.18 -25.48 7.99
CA ALA A 48 -1.46 -25.38 8.70
C ALA A 48 -1.64 -24.04 9.43
N LEU A 49 -0.56 -23.50 10.00
CA LEU A 49 -0.56 -22.18 10.64
C LEU A 49 -0.79 -21.06 9.63
N LEU A 50 -0.03 -21.06 8.52
CA LEU A 50 -0.12 -20.02 7.49
C LEU A 50 -1.45 -20.07 6.75
N ASP A 51 -1.96 -21.26 6.42
CA ASP A 51 -3.26 -21.44 5.76
C ASP A 51 -4.42 -20.92 6.65
N ARG A 52 -4.35 -21.18 7.96
CA ARG A 52 -5.27 -20.58 8.94
C ARG A 52 -5.16 -19.05 8.95
N ASP A 53 -3.94 -18.52 8.97
CA ASP A 53 -3.72 -17.08 9.06
C ASP A 53 -4.16 -16.36 7.77
N VAL A 54 -3.87 -16.91 6.58
CA VAL A 54 -4.37 -16.38 5.30
C VAL A 54 -5.89 -16.36 5.27
N ARG A 55 -6.55 -17.46 5.66
CA ARG A 55 -8.03 -17.51 5.73
C ARG A 55 -8.62 -16.49 6.68
N ARG A 56 -7.93 -16.17 7.77
CA ARG A 56 -8.37 -15.18 8.76
C ARG A 56 -8.18 -13.75 8.26
N GLU A 57 -7.04 -13.46 7.63
CA GLU A 57 -6.62 -12.09 7.31
C GLU A 57 -7.06 -11.60 5.92
N GLU A 58 -7.33 -12.49 4.97
CA GLU A 58 -7.80 -12.10 3.64
C GLU A 58 -9.17 -11.39 3.65
N PRO A 59 -10.23 -11.88 4.31
CA PRO A 59 -11.56 -11.26 4.20
C PRO A 59 -11.62 -9.79 4.67
N PRO A 60 -10.98 -9.38 5.79
CA PRO A 60 -10.88 -7.97 6.15
C PRO A 60 -10.18 -7.11 5.09
N VAL A 61 -9.09 -7.60 4.50
CA VAL A 61 -8.34 -6.91 3.44
C VAL A 61 -9.22 -6.72 2.20
N ARG A 62 -9.93 -7.77 1.79
CA ARG A 62 -10.86 -7.71 0.66
C ARG A 62 -12.00 -6.74 0.90
N ARG A 63 -12.63 -6.79 2.08
CA ARG A 63 -13.69 -5.83 2.44
C ARG A 63 -13.18 -4.40 2.40
N TRP A 64 -12.03 -4.13 3.00
CA TRP A 64 -11.42 -2.80 2.97
C TRP A 64 -11.20 -2.31 1.53
N TRP A 65 -10.58 -3.14 0.69
CA TRP A 65 -10.30 -2.78 -0.70
C TRP A 65 -11.59 -2.50 -1.48
N THR A 66 -12.57 -3.39 -1.38
CA THR A 66 -13.88 -3.25 -2.06
C THR A 66 -14.63 -2.01 -1.58
N THR A 67 -14.65 -1.73 -0.28
CA THR A 67 -15.31 -0.54 0.27
C THR A 67 -14.75 0.73 -0.36
N PHE A 68 -13.42 0.90 -0.40
CA PHE A 68 -12.82 2.09 -0.98
C PHE A 68 -12.96 2.13 -2.50
N ALA A 69 -12.90 1.00 -3.18
CA ALA A 69 -13.13 0.94 -4.63
C ALA A 69 -14.56 1.36 -5.00
N VAL A 70 -15.57 0.85 -4.30
CA VAL A 70 -16.99 1.21 -4.52
C VAL A 70 -17.24 2.67 -4.17
N LEU A 71 -16.68 3.15 -3.05
CA LEU A 71 -16.83 4.54 -2.62
C LEU A 71 -16.27 5.50 -3.66
N HIS A 72 -15.02 5.30 -4.10
CA HIS A 72 -14.41 6.15 -5.12
C HIS A 72 -15.06 5.98 -6.49
N GLY A 73 -15.53 4.77 -6.83
CA GLY A 73 -16.31 4.55 -8.06
C GLY A 73 -17.60 5.37 -8.07
N THR A 74 -18.35 5.34 -6.97
CA THR A 74 -19.57 6.13 -6.80
C THR A 74 -19.29 7.63 -6.89
N MET A 75 -18.23 8.11 -6.23
CA MET A 75 -17.82 9.52 -6.29
C MET A 75 -17.39 9.94 -7.70
N ALA A 76 -16.61 9.11 -8.40
CA ALA A 76 -16.18 9.39 -9.76
C ALA A 76 -17.39 9.50 -10.70
N THR A 77 -18.31 8.54 -10.65
CA THR A 77 -19.52 8.56 -11.49
C THR A 77 -20.43 9.73 -11.14
N GLY A 78 -20.68 9.99 -9.86
CA GLY A 78 -21.54 11.10 -9.44
C GLY A 78 -20.97 12.46 -9.86
N ALA A 79 -19.68 12.70 -9.61
CA ALA A 79 -19.02 13.92 -10.02
C ALA A 79 -19.00 14.08 -11.54
N ALA A 80 -18.79 13.01 -12.31
CA ALA A 80 -18.83 13.07 -13.77
C ALA A 80 -20.23 13.46 -14.30
N ILE A 81 -21.29 12.90 -13.71
CA ILE A 81 -22.68 13.26 -14.06
C ILE A 81 -22.93 14.74 -13.77
N PHE A 82 -22.58 15.21 -12.57
CA PHE A 82 -22.77 16.62 -12.20
C PHE A 82 -21.95 17.57 -13.09
N ALA A 83 -20.73 17.19 -13.48
CA ALA A 83 -19.94 17.97 -14.44
C ALA A 83 -20.63 18.05 -15.81
N GLY A 84 -21.18 16.95 -16.30
CA GLY A 84 -21.86 16.89 -17.61
C GLY A 84 -23.17 17.67 -17.67
N SER A 85 -23.85 17.84 -16.53
CA SER A 85 -25.12 18.58 -16.43
C SER A 85 -24.96 20.02 -15.92
N ALA A 86 -23.75 20.48 -15.61
CA ALA A 86 -23.53 21.78 -15.01
C ALA A 86 -23.60 22.93 -16.03
N GLU A 87 -24.45 23.92 -15.74
CA GLU A 87 -24.50 25.18 -16.49
C GLU A 87 -23.45 26.19 -15.97
N ASP A 88 -23.18 26.19 -14.66
CA ASP A 88 -22.11 26.99 -14.06
C ASP A 88 -20.74 26.36 -14.34
N GLU A 89 -19.91 27.08 -15.10
CA GLU A 89 -18.56 26.64 -15.45
C GLU A 89 -17.72 26.35 -14.19
N THR A 90 -17.91 27.14 -13.14
CA THR A 90 -17.12 27.03 -11.93
C THR A 90 -17.43 25.74 -11.14
N PHE A 91 -18.72 25.42 -11.01
CA PHE A 91 -19.19 24.15 -10.46
C PHE A 91 -18.80 22.96 -11.35
N ARG A 92 -18.90 23.11 -12.68
CA ARG A 92 -18.42 22.09 -13.63
C ARG A 92 -16.96 21.74 -13.39
N ASN A 93 -16.09 22.76 -13.27
CA ASN A 93 -14.67 22.57 -13.02
C ASN A 93 -14.40 21.91 -11.67
N GLU A 94 -15.17 22.26 -10.63
CA GLU A 94 -15.10 21.58 -9.34
C GLU A 94 -15.41 20.08 -9.43
N MET A 95 -16.47 19.73 -10.16
CA MET A 95 -16.86 18.34 -10.38
C MET A 95 -15.85 17.57 -11.26
N LEU A 96 -15.22 18.23 -12.24
CA LEU A 96 -14.13 17.64 -13.02
C LEU A 96 -12.91 17.32 -12.16
N VAL A 97 -12.52 18.23 -11.25
CA VAL A 97 -11.46 17.96 -10.27
C VAL A 97 -11.87 16.75 -9.44
N GLY A 98 -13.05 16.74 -8.82
CA GLY A 98 -13.55 15.63 -8.01
C GLY A 98 -13.61 14.28 -8.75
N THR A 99 -13.95 14.29 -10.04
CA THR A 99 -13.92 13.11 -10.92
C THR A 99 -12.50 12.59 -11.07
N THR A 100 -11.57 13.47 -11.46
CA THR A 100 -10.15 13.14 -11.65
C THR A 100 -9.53 12.59 -10.36
N SER A 101 -9.86 13.21 -9.24
CA SER A 101 -9.48 12.79 -7.90
C SER A 101 -9.90 11.37 -7.58
N SER A 102 -11.16 11.05 -7.85
CA SER A 102 -11.76 9.76 -7.53
C SER A 102 -11.21 8.66 -8.45
N VAL A 103 -11.01 8.97 -9.73
CA VAL A 103 -10.36 8.06 -10.68
C VAL A 103 -8.91 7.77 -10.26
N LEU A 104 -8.16 8.79 -9.84
CA LEU A 104 -6.80 8.60 -9.34
C LEU A 104 -6.79 7.70 -8.10
N ALA A 105 -7.73 7.88 -7.17
CA ALA A 105 -7.86 7.02 -6.01
C ALA A 105 -8.09 5.55 -6.39
N ILE A 106 -8.98 5.27 -7.35
CA ILE A 106 -9.21 3.92 -7.89
C ILE A 106 -7.92 3.37 -8.53
N ALA A 107 -7.22 4.17 -9.34
CA ALA A 107 -5.97 3.76 -9.96
C ALA A 107 -4.92 3.36 -8.90
N THR A 108 -4.81 4.11 -7.80
CA THR A 108 -3.92 3.74 -6.70
C THR A 108 -4.33 2.44 -6.00
N LEU A 109 -5.64 2.17 -5.85
CA LEU A 109 -6.13 0.91 -5.29
C LEU A 109 -5.79 -0.30 -6.19
N LEU A 110 -5.81 -0.10 -7.50
CA LEU A 110 -5.46 -1.14 -8.48
C LEU A 110 -3.94 -1.39 -8.51
N ILE A 111 -3.14 -0.33 -8.59
CA ILE A 111 -1.66 -0.42 -8.60
C ILE A 111 -1.15 -1.05 -7.30
N PHE A 112 -1.71 -0.64 -6.16
CA PHE A 112 -1.32 -1.14 -4.84
C PHE A 112 -2.33 -2.15 -4.29
N THR A 113 -2.76 -3.09 -5.14
CA THR A 113 -3.65 -4.18 -4.71
C THR A 113 -2.97 -5.02 -3.63
N PRO A 114 -3.60 -5.23 -2.45
CA PRO A 114 -2.97 -5.99 -1.37
C PRO A 114 -2.63 -7.42 -1.78
N PRO A 115 -1.42 -7.95 -1.49
CA PRO A 115 -1.00 -9.30 -1.88
C PRO A 115 -1.86 -10.43 -1.33
N LEU A 116 -2.65 -10.19 -0.28
CA LEU A 116 -3.58 -11.17 0.28
C LEU A 116 -4.87 -11.34 -0.54
N MET A 117 -5.16 -10.45 -1.48
CA MET A 117 -6.34 -10.56 -2.34
C MET A 117 -6.30 -11.86 -3.15
N GLY A 118 -7.19 -12.81 -2.86
CA GLY A 118 -7.23 -14.11 -3.52
C GLY A 118 -6.15 -15.09 -3.07
N ALA A 119 -5.36 -14.76 -2.04
CA ALA A 119 -4.29 -15.63 -1.55
C ALA A 119 -4.81 -16.98 -1.03
N GLY A 120 -6.00 -17.02 -0.42
CA GLY A 120 -6.62 -18.26 0.04
C GLY A 120 -6.98 -19.21 -1.10
N ASP A 121 -7.50 -18.69 -2.23
CA ASP A 121 -7.76 -19.50 -3.43
C ASP A 121 -6.45 -19.97 -4.07
N ALA A 122 -5.47 -19.07 -4.19
CA ALA A 122 -4.16 -19.39 -4.73
C ALA A 122 -3.50 -20.53 -3.93
N LEU A 123 -3.52 -20.48 -2.60
CA LEU A 123 -2.97 -21.55 -1.75
C LEU A 123 -3.74 -22.86 -1.87
N ARG A 124 -5.07 -22.83 -2.04
CA ARG A 124 -5.86 -24.05 -2.28
C ARG A 124 -5.47 -24.74 -3.59
N GLY A 125 -5.03 -23.99 -4.60
CA GLY A 125 -4.60 -24.53 -5.89
C GLY A 125 -3.28 -25.30 -5.89
N TYR A 126 -2.46 -25.22 -4.84
CA TYR A 126 -1.21 -25.97 -4.75
C TYR A 126 -1.43 -27.43 -4.35
N ALA A 127 -0.79 -28.33 -5.10
CA ALA A 127 -0.60 -29.75 -4.80
C ALA A 127 0.07 -29.97 -3.43
N ILE A 128 -0.22 -31.09 -2.78
CA ILE A 128 0.26 -31.45 -1.42
C ILE A 128 0.58 -32.93 -1.24
N GLU A 129 0.56 -33.72 -2.31
CA GLU A 129 0.64 -35.18 -2.30
C GLU A 129 2.04 -35.64 -1.88
N THR A 130 3.07 -34.98 -2.39
CA THR A 130 4.47 -35.27 -2.11
C THR A 130 5.10 -34.29 -1.12
N PRO A 131 6.19 -34.67 -0.42
CA PRO A 131 6.93 -33.76 0.45
C PRO A 131 7.44 -32.50 -0.29
N ALA A 132 7.87 -32.66 -1.54
CA ALA A 132 8.36 -31.56 -2.36
C ALA A 132 7.25 -30.55 -2.69
N GLU A 133 6.05 -31.03 -3.03
CA GLU A 133 4.88 -30.17 -3.29
C GLU A 133 4.45 -29.43 -2.02
N ARG A 134 4.44 -30.10 -0.85
CA ARG A 134 4.16 -29.45 0.44
C ARG A 134 5.16 -28.36 0.76
N LEU A 135 6.45 -28.59 0.50
CA LEU A 135 7.49 -27.57 0.69
C LEU A 135 7.32 -26.39 -0.28
N ALA A 136 6.99 -26.65 -1.54
CA ALA A 136 6.71 -25.60 -2.52
C ALA A 136 5.50 -24.74 -2.09
N LYS A 137 4.44 -25.38 -1.61
CA LYS A 137 3.26 -24.69 -1.06
C LYS A 137 3.59 -23.87 0.19
N LEU A 138 4.43 -24.39 1.08
CA LEU A 138 4.92 -23.64 2.25
C LEU A 138 5.64 -22.36 1.82
N ARG A 139 6.62 -22.47 0.92
CA ARG A 139 7.38 -21.31 0.40
C ARG A 139 6.46 -20.27 -0.24
N ALA A 140 5.45 -20.71 -1.00
CA ALA A 140 4.46 -19.81 -1.57
C ALA A 140 3.64 -19.09 -0.48
N ALA A 141 3.20 -19.80 0.56
CA ALA A 141 2.45 -19.22 1.67
C ALA A 141 3.29 -18.21 2.48
N GLU A 142 4.55 -18.53 2.75
CA GLU A 142 5.50 -17.63 3.41
C GLU A 142 5.72 -16.36 2.59
N ASP A 143 5.94 -16.49 1.28
CA ASP A 143 6.15 -15.34 0.40
C ASP A 143 4.89 -14.45 0.31
N MET A 144 3.69 -15.04 0.22
CA MET A 144 2.43 -14.30 0.26
C MET A 144 2.29 -13.50 1.56
N MET A 145 2.50 -14.12 2.72
CA MET A 145 2.38 -13.47 4.02
C MET A 145 3.46 -12.40 4.23
N ARG A 146 4.69 -12.66 3.78
CA ARG A 146 5.80 -11.71 3.80
C ARG A 146 5.49 -10.48 2.94
N ARG A 147 5.04 -10.65 1.70
CA ARG A 147 4.63 -9.55 0.81
C ARG A 147 3.47 -8.77 1.40
N ALA A 148 2.49 -9.46 2.00
CA ALA A 148 1.37 -8.81 2.67
C ALA A 148 1.82 -7.97 3.87
N ALA A 149 2.72 -8.49 4.71
CA ALA A 149 3.29 -7.75 5.83
C ALA A 149 4.07 -6.52 5.36
N ARG A 150 4.92 -6.66 4.34
CA ARG A 150 5.64 -5.53 3.70
C ARG A 150 4.66 -4.51 3.11
N GLY A 151 3.59 -4.96 2.48
CA GLY A 151 2.53 -4.10 1.95
C GLY A 151 1.86 -3.27 3.05
N VAL A 152 1.58 -3.85 4.22
CA VAL A 152 1.05 -3.12 5.38
C VAL A 152 2.04 -2.05 5.85
N ASP A 153 3.32 -2.39 5.96
CA ASP A 153 4.35 -1.43 6.40
C ASP A 153 4.54 -0.29 5.41
N PHE A 154 4.48 -0.58 4.10
CA PHE A 154 4.48 0.46 3.06
C PHE A 154 3.24 1.36 3.15
N LEU A 155 2.03 0.78 3.14
CA LEU A 155 0.77 1.52 3.11
C LEU A 155 0.55 2.37 4.35
N ARG A 156 1.02 1.91 5.52
CA ARG A 156 0.95 2.66 6.79
C ARG A 156 2.19 3.52 7.04
N GLY A 157 3.13 3.55 6.11
CA GLY A 157 4.31 4.40 6.18
C GLY A 157 3.96 5.88 5.96
N TRP A 158 4.94 6.75 6.21
CA TRP A 158 4.78 8.18 5.99
C TRP A 158 4.61 8.54 4.51
N PHE A 159 5.24 7.78 3.60
CA PHE A 159 5.28 8.11 2.18
C PHE A 159 3.88 8.18 1.53
N PRO A 160 2.98 7.17 1.67
CA PRO A 160 1.62 7.29 1.14
C PRO A 160 0.80 8.41 1.78
N ALA A 161 1.01 8.70 3.07
CA ALA A 161 0.34 9.79 3.76
C ALA A 161 0.78 11.15 3.20
N THR A 162 2.09 11.35 3.00
CA THR A 162 2.64 12.57 2.39
C THR A 162 2.15 12.73 0.95
N LEU A 163 2.16 11.66 0.15
CA LEU A 163 1.66 11.73 -1.23
C LEU A 163 0.18 12.13 -1.27
N THR A 164 -0.63 11.60 -0.34
CA THR A 164 -2.03 11.98 -0.18
C THR A 164 -2.17 13.47 0.14
N LEU A 165 -1.39 14.00 1.09
CA LEU A 165 -1.45 15.41 1.48
C LEU A 165 -0.98 16.35 0.36
N VAL A 166 0.09 16.00 -0.36
CA VAL A 166 0.57 16.78 -1.52
C VAL A 166 -0.51 16.85 -2.58
N TYR A 167 -1.09 15.71 -2.93
CA TYR A 167 -2.16 15.62 -3.92
C TYR A 167 -3.38 16.47 -3.50
N LEU A 168 -3.85 16.35 -2.26
CA LEU A 168 -4.99 17.14 -1.76
C LEU A 168 -4.71 18.64 -1.80
N SER A 169 -3.48 19.04 -1.49
CA SER A 169 -3.06 20.44 -1.51
C SER A 169 -3.03 20.99 -2.93
N LEU A 170 -2.54 20.21 -3.91
CA LEU A 170 -2.55 20.60 -5.31
C LEU A 170 -3.97 20.77 -5.84
N ALA A 171 -4.85 19.78 -5.61
CA ALA A 171 -6.24 19.84 -6.05
C ALA A 171 -6.99 21.03 -5.42
N ALA A 172 -6.82 21.25 -4.12
CA ALA A 172 -7.42 22.39 -3.42
C ALA A 172 -6.86 23.73 -3.91
N GLY A 173 -5.55 23.80 -4.19
CA GLY A 173 -4.89 24.96 -4.78
C GLY A 173 -5.46 25.28 -6.16
N THR A 174 -5.67 24.28 -7.01
CA THR A 174 -6.32 24.46 -8.32
C THR A 174 -7.73 25.02 -8.16
N LEU A 175 -8.55 24.45 -7.28
CA LEU A 175 -9.91 24.93 -7.01
C LEU A 175 -9.91 26.37 -6.49
N LEU A 176 -8.98 26.73 -5.60
CA LEU A 176 -8.93 28.05 -4.99
C LEU A 176 -8.36 29.13 -5.93
N LEU A 177 -7.28 28.81 -6.66
CA LEU A 177 -6.49 29.79 -7.40
C LEU A 177 -6.87 29.88 -8.88
N ALA A 178 -7.18 28.74 -9.52
CA ALA A 178 -7.52 28.71 -10.94
C ALA A 178 -9.03 28.86 -11.17
N PHE A 179 -9.84 28.33 -10.26
CA PHE A 179 -11.29 28.31 -10.41
C PHE A 179 -12.04 29.17 -9.39
N GLU A 180 -11.35 29.86 -8.47
CA GLU A 180 -11.97 30.77 -7.49
C GLU A 180 -13.11 30.11 -6.65
N ARG A 181 -13.00 28.81 -6.36
CA ARG A 181 -13.98 28.00 -5.60
C ARG A 181 -13.48 27.69 -4.19
N PRO A 182 -13.59 28.62 -3.23
CA PRO A 182 -13.15 28.36 -1.86
C PRO A 182 -13.96 27.26 -1.16
N THR A 183 -15.26 27.15 -1.43
CA THR A 183 -16.12 26.10 -0.88
C THR A 183 -15.76 24.72 -1.42
N GLY A 184 -15.50 24.62 -2.72
CA GLY A 184 -15.01 23.40 -3.36
C GLY A 184 -13.63 22.99 -2.82
N ALA A 185 -12.68 23.94 -2.74
CA ALA A 185 -11.37 23.70 -2.17
C ALA A 185 -11.44 23.18 -0.72
N TYR A 186 -12.27 23.81 0.12
CA TYR A 186 -12.47 23.38 1.50
C TYR A 186 -13.08 21.98 1.59
N SER A 187 -14.15 21.73 0.84
CA SER A 187 -14.83 20.43 0.81
C SER A 187 -13.88 19.32 0.31
N HIS A 188 -13.02 19.65 -0.66
CA HIS A 188 -12.02 18.73 -1.18
C HIS A 188 -10.96 18.38 -0.14
N VAL A 189 -10.41 19.36 0.57
CA VAL A 189 -9.41 19.11 1.62
C VAL A 189 -10.03 18.28 2.74
N VAL A 190 -11.21 18.66 3.24
CA VAL A 190 -11.85 17.97 4.37
C VAL A 190 -12.27 16.56 3.97
N GLY A 191 -13.07 16.43 2.91
CA GLY A 191 -13.55 15.13 2.43
C GLY A 191 -12.41 14.23 1.97
N GLY A 192 -11.47 14.78 1.21
CA GLY A 192 -10.30 14.06 0.74
C GLY A 192 -9.35 13.63 1.86
N SER A 193 -9.21 14.42 2.93
CA SER A 193 -8.43 14.01 4.11
C SER A 193 -9.10 12.87 4.86
N ILE A 194 -10.41 12.96 5.10
CA ILE A 194 -11.17 11.89 5.77
C ILE A 194 -11.04 10.58 4.98
N LEU A 195 -11.21 10.63 3.66
CA LEU A 195 -11.15 9.43 2.82
C LEU A 195 -9.72 8.92 2.65
N GLY A 196 -8.78 9.80 2.30
CA GLY A 196 -7.39 9.44 2.03
C GLY A 196 -6.66 8.93 3.26
N LEU A 197 -6.74 9.65 4.38
CA LEU A 197 -6.14 9.22 5.64
C LEU A 197 -6.95 8.10 6.30
N GLY A 198 -8.28 8.15 6.22
CA GLY A 198 -9.14 7.07 6.70
C GLY A 198 -8.79 5.75 6.03
N ARG A 199 -8.57 5.74 4.71
CA ARG A 199 -8.09 4.57 3.95
C ARG A 199 -6.80 4.01 4.54
N ILE A 200 -5.79 4.86 4.75
CA ILE A 200 -4.48 4.46 5.30
C ILE A 200 -4.62 3.91 6.72
N LEU A 201 -5.33 4.63 7.60
CA LEU A 201 -5.46 4.30 9.02
C LEU A 201 -6.28 3.03 9.26
N THR A 202 -7.28 2.79 8.42
CA THR A 202 -8.16 1.62 8.51
C THR A 202 -7.65 0.40 7.76
N HIS A 203 -6.50 0.49 7.07
CA HIS A 203 -5.92 -0.66 6.40
C HIS A 203 -5.66 -1.79 7.41
N PRO A 204 -6.19 -3.02 7.17
CA PRO A 204 -6.02 -4.14 8.09
C PRO A 204 -4.54 -4.47 8.33
N VAL A 205 -4.17 -4.70 9.59
CA VAL A 205 -2.77 -4.97 10.00
C VAL A 205 -2.52 -6.43 10.37
N GLY A 206 -3.56 -7.26 10.39
CA GLY A 206 -3.47 -8.61 10.94
C GLY A 206 -2.51 -9.52 10.16
N ALA A 207 -2.35 -9.32 8.84
CA ALA A 207 -1.33 -10.00 8.03
C ALA A 207 0.10 -9.77 8.56
N ARG A 208 0.42 -8.53 8.91
CA ARG A 208 1.72 -8.16 9.51
C ARG A 208 1.88 -8.76 10.90
N THR A 209 0.84 -8.72 11.72
CA THR A 209 0.85 -9.31 13.06
C THR A 209 1.05 -10.82 13.01
N ALA A 210 0.34 -11.51 12.11
CA ALA A 210 0.45 -12.94 11.88
C ALA A 210 1.84 -13.32 11.36
N TRP A 211 2.38 -12.58 10.38
CA TRP A 211 3.74 -12.81 9.88
C TRP A 211 4.80 -12.63 10.97
N ARG A 212 4.73 -11.57 11.77
CA ARG A 212 5.65 -11.37 12.89
C ARG A 212 5.51 -12.46 13.96
N ALA A 213 4.30 -12.97 14.19
CA ALA A 213 4.08 -14.10 15.10
C ALA A 213 4.67 -15.40 14.57
N TYR A 214 4.56 -15.64 13.26
CA TYR A 214 5.17 -16.77 12.57
C TYR A 214 6.70 -16.73 12.69
N LEU A 215 7.33 -15.58 12.40
CA LEU A 215 8.79 -15.41 12.49
C LEU A 215 9.35 -15.59 13.91
N ARG A 216 8.59 -15.27 14.96
CA ARG A 216 9.01 -15.57 16.34
C ARG A 216 9.11 -17.08 16.62
N ARG A 217 8.36 -17.89 15.88
CA ARG A 217 8.35 -19.35 16.02
C ARG A 217 9.29 -20.03 15.03
N TYR A 218 9.46 -19.44 13.84
CA TYR A 218 10.27 -19.97 12.75
C TYR A 218 11.15 -18.85 12.17
N PRO A 219 12.26 -18.49 12.85
CA PRO A 219 13.13 -17.39 12.42
C PRO A 219 13.81 -17.64 11.08
N ASP A 220 14.03 -18.91 10.71
CA ASP A 220 14.59 -19.35 9.44
C ASP A 220 13.72 -18.94 8.24
N ALA A 221 12.42 -18.70 8.41
CA ALA A 221 11.56 -18.19 7.34
C ALA A 221 11.79 -16.70 7.01
N ALA A 222 12.56 -15.97 7.84
CA ALA A 222 13.00 -14.62 7.51
C ALA A 222 14.15 -14.60 6.49
N CYS A 223 14.83 -15.73 6.34
CA CYS A 223 15.90 -15.89 5.37
C CYS A 223 15.38 -15.73 3.95
N GLU A 224 15.99 -14.81 3.21
CA GLU A 224 15.75 -14.70 1.78
C GLU A 224 16.72 -15.66 1.09
N GLU A 225 16.22 -16.75 0.50
CA GLU A 225 17.01 -17.46 -0.52
C GLU A 225 17.36 -16.42 -1.59
N PRO A 226 18.65 -16.27 -1.97
CA PRO A 226 19.02 -15.35 -3.03
C PRO A 226 18.26 -15.78 -4.29
N VAL A 227 17.27 -14.98 -4.66
CA VAL A 227 16.55 -15.15 -5.92
C VAL A 227 17.62 -15.21 -6.99
N ALA A 228 17.72 -16.35 -7.70
CA ALA A 228 18.53 -16.45 -8.90
C ALA A 228 18.05 -15.33 -9.83
N THR A 229 18.79 -14.23 -9.88
CA THR A 229 18.40 -13.06 -10.64
C THR A 229 18.47 -13.41 -12.10
N GLY A 230 17.31 -13.68 -12.70
CA GLY A 230 17.10 -13.36 -14.11
C GLY A 230 17.34 -11.87 -14.34
N PRO A 231 17.57 -11.45 -15.60
CA PRO A 231 17.89 -10.07 -15.92
C PRO A 231 16.76 -9.15 -15.45
N GLY A 232 17.06 -8.30 -14.47
CA GLY A 232 16.11 -7.40 -13.85
C GLY A 232 16.80 -6.10 -13.46
N LEU A 233 16.14 -4.98 -13.76
CA LEU A 233 16.61 -3.63 -13.45
C LEU A 233 16.77 -3.46 -11.94
N ARG A 234 18.01 -3.20 -11.50
CA ARG A 234 18.32 -2.83 -10.12
C ARG A 234 18.53 -1.33 -10.05
N PHE A 235 17.77 -0.67 -9.17
CA PHE A 235 18.04 0.72 -8.79
C PHE A 235 18.97 0.71 -7.58
N ARG A 236 20.19 1.22 -7.76
CA ARG A 236 21.11 1.47 -6.65
C ARG A 236 21.10 2.96 -6.36
N ALA A 237 20.55 3.36 -5.21
CA ALA A 237 20.71 4.72 -4.71
C ALA A 237 22.16 4.87 -4.20
N GLY A 238 23.01 5.57 -4.96
CA GLY A 238 24.36 5.94 -4.53
C GLY A 238 24.29 7.14 -3.57
N SER A 239 25.02 7.08 -2.47
CA SER A 239 24.96 8.06 -1.37
C SER A 239 25.68 9.39 -1.64
N SER A 240 26.06 9.71 -2.87
CA SER A 240 26.56 11.04 -3.23
C SER A 240 26.53 11.23 -4.74
N HIS A 241 25.61 12.08 -5.20
CA HIS A 241 25.53 12.63 -6.56
C HIS A 241 25.56 11.61 -7.72
N GLY A 242 24.47 10.85 -7.88
CA GLY A 242 24.18 10.15 -9.13
C GLY A 242 23.22 8.98 -8.98
N VAL A 243 22.07 9.04 -9.65
CA VAL A 243 21.25 7.84 -9.91
C VAL A 243 21.87 7.15 -11.11
N GLY A 244 22.61 6.06 -10.85
CA GLY A 244 23.18 5.23 -11.92
C GLY A 244 22.23 4.10 -12.30
N LEU A 245 21.86 4.03 -13.59
CA LEU A 245 21.23 2.85 -14.18
C LEU A 245 22.34 1.93 -14.71
N THR A 246 22.52 0.76 -14.10
CA THR A 246 23.38 -0.29 -14.65
C THR A 246 22.51 -1.40 -15.18
N LEU A 247 22.57 -1.60 -16.51
CA LEU A 247 22.10 -2.81 -17.17
C LEU A 247 23.22 -3.85 -17.09
N SER A 248 22.92 -5.02 -16.54
CA SER A 248 23.80 -6.18 -16.60
C SER A 248 23.10 -7.27 -17.40
N PHE A 249 23.76 -7.74 -18.45
CA PHE A 249 23.35 -8.87 -19.27
C PHE A 249 23.82 -10.18 -18.64
#